data_AF-A0A4Y9ZYN7-F1
#
_entry.id   AF-A0A4Y9ZYN7-F1
#
_cell.length_a   1.000
_cell.length_b   1.000
_cell.length_c   1.000
_cell.angle_alpha   90.00
_cell.angle_beta   90.00
_cell.angle_gamma   90.00
#
_symmetry.space_group_name_H-M   'P 1'
#
loop_
_entity.id
_entity.type
_entity.pdbx_description
1 polymer ?
#
loop_
_entity_poly.entity_id
_entity_poly.type
_entity_poly.pdbx_seq_one_letter_code
_entity_poly.pdbx_strand_id
1 'polypeptide(L)'
;MGARRVVGVDIDDALVRMAWKRRRALWSFQEPSDHTEDIPRGQDKKRRRDERDDKKILKTDYFPASCQYMFGPLPILPVEATASGAEEFPHNVSFRRADWVNEVIPEDADMYDVIVGFSVAKWIHLNGGDEGLKKFFRRVYDALAPGGTFVFEPQQWESYTKARKLDATLQENAKKLELRPDDFGHLLEEISFTSCERLGEVGEGPVNVLLIFFNMAWPDEIAESFKSHNRYTEYSAPYFGPYNRLLNHYFPSSEKFEVVPRPPMNMKWNDGIVFVVTVDKHPVFYLLVRPPNHLDSRMTRIIAENEMMHYYERLDRYQPEPAVIPTIHGVIAMGTRLAFYKYSAFSSEFTPPRASIGTMDRTPKERWDMEILDEDTEIKMCTIMDEVKAMSSQIQPN
;
A
#
# COMPACT_ATOMS: atom_id res chain seq x y z
N MET A 1 -6.03 10.06 -14.72
CA MET A 1 -6.07 10.03 -13.24
C MET A 1 -6.52 11.40 -12.79
N GLY A 2 -7.65 11.51 -12.09
CA GLY A 2 -8.13 12.78 -11.54
C GLY A 2 -8.06 12.71 -10.02
N ALA A 3 -6.99 13.24 -9.42
CA ALA A 3 -6.92 13.34 -7.96
C ALA A 3 -8.03 14.28 -7.48
N ARG A 4 -8.81 13.85 -6.48
CA ARG A 4 -9.91 14.64 -5.91
C ARG A 4 -9.41 15.93 -5.24
N ARG A 5 -8.20 15.89 -4.68
CA ARG A 5 -7.52 17.01 -4.04
C ARG A 5 -6.01 16.86 -4.18
N VAL A 6 -5.33 17.97 -4.42
CA VAL A 6 -3.87 18.08 -4.50
C VAL A 6 -3.42 19.32 -3.72
N VAL A 7 -2.46 19.14 -2.83
CA VAL A 7 -1.83 20.22 -2.07
C VAL A 7 -0.33 20.21 -2.37
N GLY A 8 0.16 21.26 -3.03
CA GLY A 8 1.59 21.47 -3.22
C GLY A 8 2.18 22.31 -2.08
N VAL A 9 3.27 21.88 -1.48
CA VAL A 9 3.93 22.61 -0.39
C VAL A 9 5.36 22.95 -0.78
N ASP A 10 5.76 24.20 -0.57
CA ASP A 10 7.15 24.64 -0.74
C ASP A 10 7.51 25.66 0.35
N ILE A 11 8.78 25.70 0.76
CA ILE A 11 9.26 26.65 1.75
C ILE A 11 9.46 28.06 1.15
N ASP A 12 9.70 28.13 -0.16
CA ASP A 12 9.92 29.37 -0.91
C ASP A 12 8.60 29.97 -1.41
N ASP A 13 8.23 31.11 -0.81
CA ASP A 13 7.03 31.86 -1.17
C ASP A 13 7.01 32.31 -2.64
N ALA A 14 8.17 32.58 -3.25
CA ALA A 14 8.25 32.95 -4.65
C ALA A 14 7.85 31.79 -5.56
N LEU A 15 8.30 30.56 -5.25
CA LEU A 15 7.92 29.34 -5.99
C LEU A 15 6.43 29.03 -5.82
N VAL A 16 5.89 29.15 -4.60
CA VAL A 16 4.44 28.99 -4.34
C VAL A 16 3.62 29.98 -5.18
N ARG A 17 4.01 31.27 -5.21
CA ARG A 17 3.36 32.27 -6.07
C ARG A 17 3.45 31.92 -7.55
N MET A 18 4.59 31.39 -8.00
CA MET A 18 4.76 30.92 -9.38
C MET A 18 3.87 29.71 -9.69
N ALA A 19 3.69 28.78 -8.75
CA ALA A 19 2.80 27.64 -8.90
C ALA A 19 1.33 28.08 -9.02
N TRP A 20 0.87 29.02 -8.19
CA TRP A 20 -0.47 29.63 -8.33
C TRP A 20 -0.67 30.31 -9.69
N LYS A 21 0.34 31.03 -10.19
CA LYS A 21 0.31 31.63 -11.54
C LYS A 21 0.25 30.56 -12.63
N ARG A 22 1.03 29.48 -12.50
CA ARG A 22 1.06 28.36 -13.45
C ARG A 22 -0.29 27.64 -13.50
N ARG A 23 -0.93 27.40 -12.35
CA ARG A 23 -2.29 26.84 -12.28
C ARG A 23 -3.29 27.67 -13.09
N ARG A 24 -3.26 29.01 -12.90
CA ARG A 24 -4.15 29.92 -13.65
C ARG A 24 -3.85 29.95 -15.15
N ALA A 25 -2.58 29.90 -15.52
CA ALA A 25 -2.18 29.79 -16.92
C ALA A 25 -2.70 28.48 -17.55
N LEU A 26 -2.52 27.33 -16.90
CA LEU A 26 -3.01 26.04 -17.38
C LEU A 26 -4.54 26.00 -17.48
N TRP A 27 -5.25 26.60 -16.52
CA TRP A 27 -6.70 26.80 -16.61
C TRP A 27 -7.11 27.58 -17.86
N SER A 28 -6.33 28.60 -18.22
CA SER A 28 -6.60 29.41 -19.42
C SER A 28 -6.40 28.65 -20.73
N PHE A 29 -5.64 27.54 -20.70
CA PHE A 29 -5.38 26.68 -21.85
C PHE A 29 -6.29 25.43 -21.89
N GLN A 30 -7.25 25.29 -20.97
CA GLN A 30 -8.19 24.17 -21.06
C GLN A 30 -9.18 24.40 -22.19
N GLU A 31 -9.26 23.43 -23.10
CA GLU A 31 -10.29 23.43 -24.13
C GLU A 31 -11.67 23.17 -23.49
N PRO A 32 -12.74 23.82 -23.97
CA PRO A 32 -14.08 23.52 -23.51
C PRO A 32 -14.39 22.04 -23.76
N SER A 33 -14.94 21.38 -22.75
CA SER A 33 -15.44 20.00 -22.88
C SER A 33 -16.48 19.92 -23.99
N ASP A 34 -16.52 18.80 -24.73
CA ASP A 34 -17.46 18.56 -25.85
C ASP A 34 -18.93 18.42 -25.41
N HIS A 35 -19.27 18.82 -24.19
CA HIS A 35 -20.63 18.87 -23.72
C HIS A 35 -21.36 20.01 -24.43
N THR A 36 -21.96 19.63 -25.55
CA THR A 36 -23.02 20.34 -26.23
C THR A 36 -24.17 20.50 -25.24
N GLU A 37 -24.14 21.56 -24.44
CA GLU A 37 -25.40 22.09 -23.94
C GLU A 37 -26.17 22.58 -25.17
N ASP A 38 -27.27 21.89 -25.47
CA ASP A 38 -28.23 22.23 -26.51
C ASP A 38 -28.75 23.67 -26.26
N ILE A 39 -28.05 24.65 -26.81
CA ILE A 39 -28.60 25.99 -26.98
C ILE A 39 -29.80 25.83 -27.92
N PRO A 40 -31.05 26.16 -27.52
CA PRO A 40 -32.21 25.99 -28.39
C PRO A 40 -32.09 26.97 -29.54
N ARG A 41 -31.59 26.50 -30.69
CA ARG A 41 -31.55 27.32 -31.92
C ARG A 41 -32.99 27.50 -32.41
N GLY A 42 -33.47 28.73 -32.29
CA GLY A 42 -34.70 29.19 -32.89
C GLY A 42 -34.80 28.81 -34.37
N GLN A 43 -36.01 28.42 -34.76
CA GLN A 43 -36.39 27.96 -36.08
C GLN A 43 -35.93 28.94 -37.17
N ASP A 44 -35.18 28.48 -38.16
CA ASP A 44 -35.42 28.92 -39.53
C ASP A 44 -34.92 27.97 -40.63
N LYS A 45 -35.68 28.01 -41.73
CA LYS A 45 -35.81 26.99 -42.77
C LYS A 45 -34.64 26.92 -43.78
N LYS A 46 -34.27 25.67 -44.11
CA LYS A 46 -34.13 25.10 -45.46
C LYS A 46 -33.05 25.69 -46.40
N ARG A 47 -31.95 24.94 -46.63
CA ARG A 47 -31.31 24.83 -47.96
C ARG A 47 -30.45 23.56 -48.11
N ARG A 48 -30.46 23.04 -49.34
CA ARG A 48 -30.00 21.71 -49.80
C ARG A 48 -28.47 21.59 -49.93
N ARG A 49 -28.00 20.39 -49.56
CA ARG A 49 -26.77 19.61 -49.87
C ARG A 49 -26.00 20.01 -51.16
N ASP A 50 -24.69 20.26 -51.09
CA ASP A 50 -23.62 19.28 -51.40
C ASP A 50 -22.19 19.89 -51.20
N GLU A 51 -21.19 19.01 -51.24
CA GLU A 51 -19.73 19.19 -51.17
C GLU A 51 -19.04 19.04 -49.80
N ARG A 52 -18.15 18.05 -49.79
CA ARG A 52 -17.27 17.59 -48.73
C ARG A 52 -16.22 18.66 -48.43
N ASP A 53 -16.42 19.37 -47.33
CA ASP A 53 -15.39 20.18 -46.69
C ASP A 53 -15.29 19.65 -45.26
N ASP A 54 -14.20 18.95 -44.93
CA ASP A 54 -13.81 18.61 -43.56
C ASP A 54 -13.45 19.90 -42.80
N LYS A 55 -14.42 20.80 -42.64
CA LYS A 55 -14.32 21.92 -41.73
C LYS A 55 -14.42 21.34 -40.34
N LYS A 56 -13.26 21.03 -39.75
CA LYS A 56 -13.05 21.11 -38.30
C LYS A 56 -13.79 22.35 -37.85
N ILE A 57 -14.90 22.16 -37.13
CA ILE A 57 -15.62 23.26 -36.50
C ILE A 57 -14.58 23.93 -35.60
N LEU A 58 -14.08 25.09 -36.01
CA LEU A 58 -13.23 25.92 -35.17
C LEU A 58 -14.07 26.20 -33.92
N LYS A 59 -13.68 25.63 -32.78
CA LYS A 59 -14.24 26.03 -31.48
C LYS A 59 -13.84 27.49 -31.26
N THR A 60 -14.69 28.42 -31.69
CA THR A 60 -14.46 29.87 -31.58
C THR A 60 -14.56 30.38 -30.15
N ASP A 61 -15.02 29.53 -29.23
CA ASP A 61 -15.27 29.87 -27.82
C ASP A 61 -14.11 29.45 -26.89
N TYR A 62 -12.99 29.00 -27.46
CA TYR A 62 -11.78 28.67 -26.71
C TYR A 62 -10.89 29.89 -26.56
N PHE A 63 -10.33 30.12 -25.36
CA PHE A 63 -9.36 31.18 -25.11
C PHE A 63 -8.00 30.83 -25.75
N PRO A 64 -7.65 31.41 -26.91
CA PRO A 64 -6.47 30.98 -27.64
C PRO A 64 -5.19 31.38 -26.90
N ALA A 65 -4.10 30.65 -27.15
CA ALA A 65 -2.83 30.95 -26.52
C ALA A 65 -2.36 32.41 -26.72
N SER A 66 -2.65 33.00 -27.90
CA SER A 66 -2.37 34.41 -28.19
C SER A 66 -3.12 35.38 -27.27
N CYS A 67 -4.34 35.05 -26.86
CA CYS A 67 -5.13 35.89 -25.95
C CYS A 67 -4.55 35.91 -24.53
N GLN A 68 -3.94 34.82 -24.06
CA GLN A 68 -3.22 34.86 -22.78
C GLN A 68 -2.04 35.83 -22.82
N TYR A 69 -1.31 35.90 -23.93
CA TYR A 69 -0.20 36.85 -24.07
C TYR A 69 -0.67 38.31 -24.13
N MET A 70 -1.81 38.57 -24.78
CA MET A 70 -2.33 39.94 -24.93
C MET A 70 -3.10 40.44 -23.70
N PHE A 71 -3.88 39.57 -23.05
CA PHE A 71 -4.85 39.96 -22.01
C PHE A 71 -4.55 39.36 -20.63
N GLY A 72 -3.55 38.49 -20.54
CA GLY A 72 -3.27 37.72 -19.33
C GLY A 72 -4.15 36.48 -19.19
N PRO A 73 -3.91 35.65 -18.15
CA PRO A 73 -4.64 34.41 -17.93
C PRO A 73 -6.06 34.67 -17.39
N LEU A 74 -7.00 33.79 -17.74
CA LEU A 74 -8.38 33.83 -17.28
C LEU A 74 -8.47 33.82 -15.75
N PRO A 75 -9.42 34.56 -15.15
CA PRO A 75 -9.72 34.42 -13.74
C PRO A 75 -10.27 33.02 -13.46
N ILE A 76 -9.93 32.48 -12.29
CA ILE A 76 -10.56 31.26 -11.76
C ILE A 76 -11.74 31.74 -10.92
N LEU A 77 -12.96 31.42 -11.36
CA LEU A 77 -14.18 31.80 -10.64
C LEU A 77 -14.36 30.92 -9.40
N PRO A 78 -14.80 31.45 -8.25
CA PRO A 78 -15.12 30.62 -7.10
C PRO A 78 -16.23 29.63 -7.46
N VAL A 79 -16.07 28.37 -7.04
CA VAL A 79 -17.10 27.34 -7.13
C VAL A 79 -17.55 27.03 -5.70
N GLU A 80 -18.85 26.91 -5.48
CA GLU A 80 -19.36 26.48 -4.17
C GLU A 80 -18.86 25.07 -3.86
N ALA A 81 -18.48 24.82 -2.61
CA ALA A 81 -17.82 23.57 -2.21
C ALA A 81 -18.64 22.29 -2.49
N THR A 82 -19.96 22.41 -2.67
CA THR A 82 -20.88 21.30 -2.96
C THR A 82 -21.18 21.10 -4.45
N ALA A 83 -20.65 21.96 -5.33
CA ALA A 83 -20.89 21.85 -6.76
C ALA A 83 -19.96 20.82 -7.42
N SER A 84 -20.45 20.17 -8.47
CA SER A 84 -19.76 19.08 -9.19
C SER A 84 -18.35 19.45 -9.68
N GLY A 85 -18.04 20.74 -9.88
CA GLY A 85 -16.73 21.20 -10.36
C GLY A 85 -15.69 21.48 -9.27
N ALA A 86 -16.02 21.33 -7.98
CA ALA A 86 -15.09 21.64 -6.88
C ALA A 86 -13.91 20.65 -6.78
N GLU A 87 -14.11 19.41 -7.24
CA GLU A 87 -13.13 18.32 -7.21
C GLU A 87 -12.36 18.18 -8.53
N GLU A 88 -12.59 19.11 -9.45
CA GLU A 88 -11.94 19.15 -10.75
C GLU A 88 -10.90 20.26 -10.80
N PHE A 89 -9.96 20.15 -11.74
CA PHE A 89 -9.01 21.21 -12.00
C PHE A 89 -9.77 22.46 -12.50
N PRO A 90 -9.47 23.66 -11.98
CA PRO A 90 -8.32 24.02 -11.15
C PRO A 90 -8.61 24.07 -9.64
N HIS A 91 -9.82 23.71 -9.22
CA HIS A 91 -10.30 23.87 -7.85
C HIS A 91 -9.72 22.83 -6.90
N ASN A 92 -9.47 21.61 -7.39
CA ASN A 92 -8.83 20.55 -6.64
C ASN A 92 -7.33 20.75 -6.36
N VAL A 93 -6.67 21.74 -6.98
CA VAL A 93 -5.23 22.00 -6.77
C VAL A 93 -5.01 23.28 -5.97
N SER A 94 -4.31 23.15 -4.83
CA SER A 94 -3.94 24.24 -3.93
C SER A 94 -2.44 24.23 -3.64
N PHE A 95 -1.90 25.37 -3.18
CA PHE A 95 -0.50 25.49 -2.79
C PHE A 95 -0.33 26.21 -1.46
N ARG A 96 0.62 25.75 -0.65
CA ARG A 96 0.95 26.32 0.67
C ARG A 96 2.44 26.64 0.76
N ARG A 97 2.74 27.82 1.31
CA ARG A 97 4.09 28.16 1.75
C ARG A 97 4.28 27.66 3.17
N ALA A 98 5.19 26.72 3.39
CA ALA A 98 5.54 26.22 4.71
C ALA A 98 6.85 25.43 4.70
N ASP A 99 7.58 25.45 5.82
CA ASP A 99 8.50 24.37 6.14
C ASP A 99 7.69 23.14 6.59
N TRP A 100 7.40 22.23 5.64
CA TRP A 100 6.56 21.05 5.91
C TRP A 100 7.14 20.13 6.99
N VAL A 101 8.44 20.13 7.23
CA VAL A 101 9.02 19.28 8.29
C VAL A 101 8.77 19.89 9.67
N ASN A 102 8.76 21.21 9.79
CA ASN A 102 8.79 21.88 11.09
C ASN A 102 7.51 22.63 11.48
N GLU A 103 6.65 22.95 10.53
CA GLU A 103 5.41 23.71 10.77
C GLU A 103 4.18 22.80 10.79
N VAL A 104 3.16 23.15 11.58
CA VAL A 104 1.88 22.44 11.57
C VAL A 104 1.09 22.80 10.30
N ILE A 105 0.60 21.79 9.60
CA ILE A 105 -0.16 21.95 8.36
C ILE A 105 -1.58 21.44 8.62
N PRO A 106 -2.60 22.32 8.63
CA PRO A 106 -3.98 21.93 8.91
C PRO A 106 -4.51 20.81 8.01
N GLU A 107 -4.09 20.79 6.75
CA GLU A 107 -4.50 19.80 5.75
C GLU A 107 -4.00 18.38 6.08
N ASP A 108 -2.93 18.23 6.86
CA ASP A 108 -2.43 16.90 7.27
C ASP A 108 -3.44 16.17 8.18
N ALA A 109 -4.36 16.89 8.83
CA ALA A 109 -5.42 16.30 9.66
C ALA A 109 -6.45 15.51 8.83
N ASP A 110 -6.58 15.81 7.54
CA ASP A 110 -7.46 15.07 6.62
C ASP A 110 -6.81 13.78 6.12
N MET A 111 -5.52 13.57 6.42
CA MET A 111 -4.65 12.53 5.86
C MET A 111 -4.55 12.56 4.33
N TYR A 112 -3.61 11.80 3.78
CA TYR A 112 -3.40 11.67 2.34
C TYR A 112 -3.42 10.21 1.91
N ASP A 113 -4.02 9.93 0.76
CA ASP A 113 -3.90 8.63 0.10
C ASP A 113 -2.50 8.45 -0.50
N VAL A 114 -1.91 9.56 -0.98
CA VAL A 114 -0.59 9.58 -1.61
C VAL A 114 0.18 10.81 -1.16
N ILE A 115 1.41 10.60 -0.67
CA ILE A 115 2.38 11.67 -0.45
C ILE A 115 3.51 11.51 -1.46
N VAL A 116 3.95 12.62 -2.04
CA VAL A 116 5.01 12.65 -3.04
C VAL A 116 6.20 13.44 -2.52
N GLY A 117 7.36 12.79 -2.45
CA GLY A 117 8.63 13.39 -2.02
C GLY A 117 9.66 13.36 -3.15
N PHE A 118 9.48 14.17 -4.18
CA PHE A 118 10.38 14.20 -5.33
C PHE A 118 11.54 15.15 -5.15
N SER A 119 12.76 14.63 -5.14
CA SER A 119 13.97 15.43 -5.11
C SER A 119 14.05 16.43 -3.93
N VAL A 120 13.42 16.12 -2.80
CA VAL A 120 13.41 16.97 -1.59
C VAL A 120 14.34 16.47 -0.48
N ALA A 121 14.59 15.16 -0.40
CA ALA A 121 15.31 14.54 0.72
C ALA A 121 16.67 15.17 0.98
N LYS A 122 17.47 15.40 -0.07
CA LYS A 122 18.78 16.04 0.05
C LYS A 122 18.72 17.40 0.75
N TRP A 123 17.72 18.21 0.41
CA TRP A 123 17.60 19.57 0.95
C TRP A 123 17.15 19.54 2.40
N ILE A 124 16.22 18.66 2.74
CA ILE A 124 15.81 18.41 4.13
C ILE A 124 17.01 17.94 4.95
N HIS A 125 17.74 16.96 4.43
CA HIS A 125 18.88 16.33 5.10
C HIS A 125 20.05 17.31 5.32
N LEU A 126 20.41 18.13 4.32
CA LEU A 126 21.48 19.12 4.48
C LEU A 126 21.12 20.28 5.40
N ASN A 127 19.84 20.67 5.48
CA ASN A 127 19.41 21.79 6.33
C ASN A 127 19.08 21.35 7.76
N GLY A 128 18.40 20.22 7.92
CA GLY A 128 17.92 19.69 9.20
C GLY A 128 18.76 18.56 9.80
N GLY A 129 19.78 18.07 9.08
CA GLY A 129 20.56 16.91 9.50
C GLY A 129 19.76 15.61 9.46
N ASP A 130 20.36 14.55 9.99
CA ASP A 130 19.77 13.21 10.11
C ASP A 130 18.42 13.26 10.85
N GLU A 131 18.32 14.07 11.90
CA GLU A 131 17.09 14.25 12.68
C GLU A 131 15.98 14.95 11.87
N GLY A 132 16.33 15.94 11.04
CA GLY A 132 15.37 16.57 10.13
C GLY A 132 14.82 15.57 9.10
N LEU A 133 15.66 14.67 8.61
CA LEU A 133 15.24 13.64 7.67
C LEU A 133 14.35 12.57 8.33
N LYS A 134 14.73 12.08 9.52
CA LYS A 134 13.89 11.13 10.29
C LYS A 134 12.53 11.75 10.63
N LYS A 135 12.51 13.02 11.04
CA LYS A 135 11.27 13.76 11.30
C LYS A 135 10.40 13.89 10.06
N PHE A 136 11.01 14.12 8.90
CA PHE A 136 10.31 14.11 7.62
C PHE A 136 9.66 12.75 7.34
N PHE A 137 10.41 11.64 7.40
CA PHE A 137 9.86 10.30 7.16
C PHE A 137 8.76 9.93 8.16
N ARG A 138 8.94 10.24 9.45
CA ARG A 138 7.89 10.00 10.44
C ARG A 138 6.63 10.80 10.15
N ARG A 139 6.77 12.07 9.74
CA ARG A 139 5.62 12.89 9.36
C ARG A 139 4.91 12.35 8.12
N VAL A 140 5.65 11.85 7.12
CA VAL A 140 5.03 11.18 5.96
C VAL A 140 4.15 10.03 6.41
N TYR A 141 4.65 9.17 7.31
CA TYR A 141 3.86 8.08 7.86
C TYR A 141 2.61 8.58 8.59
N ASP A 142 2.76 9.55 9.51
CA ASP A 142 1.65 10.07 10.32
C ASP A 142 0.58 10.79 9.50
N ALA A 143 0.95 11.36 8.34
CA ALA A 143 0.04 12.08 7.46
C ALA A 143 -0.59 11.17 6.38
N LEU A 144 -0.13 9.94 6.20
CA LEU A 144 -0.76 8.98 5.29
C LEU A 144 -1.94 8.29 5.95
N ALA A 145 -3.03 8.14 5.21
CA ALA A 145 -4.11 7.24 5.60
C ALA A 145 -3.59 5.77 5.65
N PRO A 146 -4.22 4.88 6.42
CA PRO A 146 -3.94 3.45 6.34
C PRO A 146 -4.04 2.93 4.90
N GLY A 147 -3.05 2.18 4.43
CA GLY A 147 -2.91 1.74 3.04
C GLY A 147 -2.41 2.82 2.08
N GLY A 148 -2.11 4.03 2.58
CA GLY A 148 -1.59 5.15 1.80
C GLY A 148 -0.19 4.89 1.27
N THR A 149 0.16 5.61 0.20
CA THR A 149 1.39 5.40 -0.55
C THR A 149 2.32 6.60 -0.46
N PHE A 150 3.58 6.37 -0.07
CA PHE A 150 4.65 7.36 -0.21
C PHE A 150 5.46 7.09 -1.47
N VAL A 151 5.43 8.04 -2.41
CA VAL A 151 6.23 7.99 -3.63
C VAL A 151 7.46 8.87 -3.43
N PHE A 152 8.62 8.25 -3.35
CA PHE A 152 9.85 8.87 -2.90
C PHE A 152 10.95 8.81 -3.96
N GLU A 153 11.58 9.96 -4.23
CA GLU A 153 12.73 10.03 -5.14
C GLU A 153 13.93 10.64 -4.38
N PRO A 154 14.75 9.81 -3.70
CA PRO A 154 15.98 10.27 -3.07
C PRO A 154 17.05 10.56 -4.12
N GLN A 155 17.83 11.61 -3.87
CA GLN A 155 18.99 11.91 -4.71
C GLN A 155 20.25 11.22 -4.19
N GLN A 156 21.11 10.79 -5.12
CA GLN A 156 22.39 10.17 -4.81
C GLN A 156 23.35 11.07 -4.04
N TRP A 157 24.29 10.46 -3.32
CA TRP A 157 25.24 11.14 -2.44
C TRP A 157 26.13 12.15 -3.20
N GLU A 158 26.46 11.88 -4.46
CA GLU A 158 27.23 12.77 -5.33
C GLU A 158 26.57 14.15 -5.46
N SER A 159 25.23 14.20 -5.45
CA SER A 159 24.46 15.44 -5.50
C SER A 159 24.68 16.31 -4.25
N TYR A 160 24.92 15.70 -3.08
CA TYR A 160 25.23 16.39 -1.83
C TYR A 160 26.57 17.11 -1.91
N THR A 161 27.57 16.50 -2.55
CA THR A 161 28.92 17.08 -2.67
C THR A 161 28.93 18.40 -3.44
N LYS A 162 28.02 18.55 -4.41
CA LYS A 162 27.80 19.80 -5.16
C LYS A 162 27.00 20.79 -4.33
N ALA A 163 25.90 20.35 -3.72
CA ALA A 163 24.99 21.20 -2.96
C ALA A 163 25.67 21.85 -1.74
N ARG A 164 26.51 21.12 -1.00
CA ARG A 164 27.20 21.65 0.18
C ARG A 164 28.19 22.78 -0.12
N LYS A 165 28.59 22.97 -1.39
CA LYS A 165 29.48 24.06 -1.80
C LYS A 165 28.74 25.37 -2.09
N LEU A 166 27.41 25.33 -2.12
CA LEU A 166 26.57 26.50 -2.41
C LEU A 166 26.48 27.45 -1.21
N ASP A 167 26.62 26.93 0.02
CA ASP A 167 26.48 27.70 1.25
C ASP A 167 27.34 27.11 2.38
N ALA A 168 27.90 27.99 3.21
CA ALA A 168 28.79 27.60 4.31
C ALA A 168 28.07 26.80 5.41
N THR A 169 26.80 27.10 5.67
CA THR A 169 25.97 26.38 6.65
C THR A 169 25.72 24.95 6.18
N LEU A 170 25.37 24.79 4.90
CA LEU A 170 25.21 23.46 4.28
C LEU A 170 26.52 22.67 4.31
N GLN A 171 27.66 23.34 4.14
CA GLN A 171 28.98 22.70 4.25
C GLN A 171 29.24 22.17 5.66
N GLU A 172 28.96 22.94 6.70
CA GLU A 172 29.16 22.52 8.09
C GLU A 172 28.16 21.43 8.51
N ASN A 173 26.89 21.53 8.11
CA ASN A 173 25.90 20.50 8.39
C ASN A 173 26.25 19.17 7.71
N ALA A 174 26.72 19.21 6.46
CA ALA A 174 27.13 18.02 5.72
C ALA A 174 28.24 17.20 6.42
N LYS A 175 29.06 17.83 7.26
CA LYS A 175 30.11 17.13 8.04
C LYS A 175 29.54 16.29 9.18
N LYS A 176 28.33 16.59 9.63
CA LYS A 176 27.66 15.92 10.76
C LYS A 176 26.73 14.79 10.33
N LEU A 177 26.52 14.61 9.02
CA LEU A 177 25.61 13.60 8.50
C LEU A 177 26.22 12.21 8.62
N GLU A 178 25.55 11.33 9.34
CA GLU A 178 25.91 9.92 9.47
C GLU A 178 25.15 9.10 8.44
N LEU A 179 23.86 9.40 8.28
CA LEU A 179 22.99 8.75 7.30
C LEU A 179 23.39 9.06 5.84
N ARG A 180 23.16 8.08 4.97
CA ARG A 180 23.35 8.16 3.51
C ARG A 180 22.06 7.75 2.80
N PRO A 181 21.88 8.15 1.52
CA PRO A 181 20.70 7.77 0.74
C PRO A 181 20.43 6.26 0.71
N ASP A 182 21.47 5.43 0.75
CA ASP A 182 21.35 3.97 0.78
C ASP A 182 20.69 3.45 2.07
N ASP A 183 20.76 4.22 3.17
CA ASP A 183 20.15 3.88 4.46
C ASP A 183 18.65 4.25 4.50
N PHE A 184 18.15 5.05 3.55
CA PHE A 184 16.79 5.60 3.63
C PHE A 184 15.71 4.54 3.51
N GLY A 185 15.96 3.48 2.74
CA GLY A 185 15.04 2.34 2.64
C GLY A 185 14.83 1.67 4.00
N HIS A 186 15.93 1.34 4.68
CA HIS A 186 15.89 0.73 6.02
C HIS A 186 15.22 1.66 7.05
N LEU A 187 15.47 2.96 7.00
CA LEU A 187 14.81 3.91 7.89
C LEU A 187 13.30 3.98 7.66
N LEU A 188 12.84 3.88 6.42
CA LEU A 188 11.41 3.84 6.12
C LEU A 188 10.80 2.51 6.57
N GLU A 189 11.52 1.40 6.44
CA GLU A 189 11.13 0.09 7.01
C GLU A 189 11.03 0.14 8.54
N GLU A 190 11.97 0.78 9.23
CA GLU A 190 11.91 1.01 10.69
C GLU A 190 10.72 1.87 11.12
N ILE A 191 10.14 2.67 10.21
CA ILE A 191 8.98 3.54 10.45
C ILE A 191 7.69 2.84 9.94
N SER A 192 7.70 1.52 9.77
CA SER A 192 6.54 0.71 9.42
C SER A 192 6.07 0.81 7.96
N PHE A 193 6.92 1.32 7.04
CA PHE A 193 6.66 1.16 5.61
C PHE A 193 7.14 -0.23 5.15
N THR A 194 6.25 -1.02 4.54
CA THR A 194 6.47 -2.48 4.48
C THR A 194 6.85 -3.03 3.11
N SER A 195 6.70 -2.25 2.04
CA SER A 195 7.05 -2.66 0.69
C SER A 195 7.72 -1.50 -0.02
N CYS A 196 8.94 -1.74 -0.52
CA CYS A 196 9.74 -0.80 -1.29
C CYS A 196 9.83 -1.29 -2.74
N GLU A 197 9.02 -0.73 -3.64
CA GLU A 197 9.10 -1.06 -5.06
C GLU A 197 9.95 -0.02 -5.81
N ARG A 198 10.94 -0.50 -6.55
CA ARG A 198 11.72 0.30 -7.49
C ARG A 198 11.00 0.39 -8.83
N LEU A 199 10.33 1.51 -9.08
CA LEU A 199 9.51 1.69 -10.29
C LEU A 199 10.30 2.02 -11.57
N GLY A 200 11.56 2.45 -11.47
CA GLY A 200 12.39 2.70 -12.65
C GLY A 200 13.42 3.81 -12.45
N GLU A 201 14.08 4.15 -13.56
CA GLU A 201 15.09 5.21 -13.67
C GLU A 201 14.48 6.39 -14.43
N VAL A 202 14.55 7.59 -13.86
CA VAL A 202 13.97 8.80 -14.47
C VAL A 202 15.10 9.75 -14.93
N GLY A 203 15.19 9.98 -16.24
CA GLY A 203 16.01 11.05 -16.87
C GLY A 203 17.41 10.66 -17.38
N GLU A 204 18.01 11.55 -18.20
CA GLU A 204 19.37 11.41 -18.79
C GLU A 204 20.52 11.89 -17.83
N GLY A 205 20.37 11.69 -16.52
CA GLY A 205 21.30 12.18 -15.48
C GLY A 205 21.74 11.12 -14.46
N PRO A 206 22.49 11.47 -13.39
CA PRO A 206 22.82 10.52 -12.33
C PRO A 206 21.52 9.93 -11.78
N VAL A 207 21.43 8.62 -11.86
CA VAL A 207 20.21 7.81 -11.78
C VAL A 207 19.48 8.09 -10.46
N ASN A 208 18.31 8.73 -10.53
CA ASN A 208 17.39 8.79 -9.39
C ASN A 208 16.45 7.59 -9.47
N VAL A 209 16.30 6.90 -8.33
CA VAL A 209 15.43 5.74 -8.21
C VAL A 209 14.11 6.19 -7.61
N LEU A 210 13.01 5.90 -8.30
CA LEU A 210 11.68 6.07 -7.72
C LEU A 210 11.38 4.86 -6.81
N LEU A 211 11.17 5.13 -5.53
CA LEU A 211 10.81 4.15 -4.52
C LEU A 211 9.36 4.38 -4.11
N ILE A 212 8.55 3.33 -4.11
CA ILE A 212 7.21 3.33 -3.55
C ILE A 212 7.22 2.64 -2.21
N PHE A 213 6.67 3.31 -1.19
CA PHE A 213 6.49 2.78 0.15
C PHE A 213 5.01 2.73 0.52
N PHE A 214 4.55 1.61 1.08
CA PHE A 214 3.16 1.43 1.53
C PHE A 214 3.06 1.52 3.05
N ASN A 215 2.17 2.39 3.54
CA ASN A 215 1.82 2.48 4.96
C ASN A 215 0.83 1.35 5.30
N MET A 216 1.34 0.22 5.80
CA MET A 216 0.48 -0.89 6.23
C MET A 216 0.18 -0.74 7.71
N ALA A 217 -1.11 -0.66 8.01
CA ALA A 217 -1.66 -0.90 9.32
C ALA A 217 -2.87 -1.81 9.14
N TRP A 218 -3.08 -2.73 10.08
CA TRP A 218 -4.30 -3.54 10.09
C TRP A 218 -5.51 -2.61 9.93
N PRO A 219 -6.39 -2.84 8.93
CA PRO A 219 -7.65 -2.11 8.83
C PRO A 219 -8.35 -2.10 10.19
N ASP A 220 -8.93 -0.96 10.58
CA ASP A 220 -9.52 -0.77 11.91
C ASP A 220 -10.52 -1.89 12.23
N GLU A 221 -11.32 -2.34 11.24
CA GLU A 221 -12.30 -3.41 11.43
C GLU A 221 -11.66 -4.76 11.76
N ILE A 222 -10.43 -5.01 11.28
CA ILE A 222 -9.65 -6.21 11.58
C ILE A 222 -9.03 -6.05 12.96
N ALA A 223 -8.34 -4.94 13.21
CA ALA A 223 -7.68 -4.67 14.50
C ALA A 223 -8.69 -4.73 15.66
N GLU A 224 -9.84 -4.06 15.51
CA GLU A 224 -10.93 -4.08 16.49
C GLU A 224 -11.52 -5.48 16.67
N SER A 225 -11.60 -6.28 15.60
CA SER A 225 -12.08 -7.66 15.71
C SER A 225 -11.19 -8.50 16.61
N PHE A 226 -9.87 -8.31 16.60
CA PHE A 226 -8.98 -9.03 17.53
C PHE A 226 -8.92 -8.40 18.92
N LYS A 227 -9.12 -7.08 19.05
CA LYS A 227 -9.14 -6.37 20.35
C LYS A 227 -10.41 -6.63 21.16
N SER A 228 -11.56 -6.75 20.51
CA SER A 228 -12.88 -6.89 21.15
C SER A 228 -13.13 -8.26 21.81
N HIS A 229 -12.31 -9.27 21.49
CA HIS A 229 -12.46 -10.60 22.07
C HIS A 229 -11.66 -10.75 23.35
N ASN A 230 -12.30 -11.35 24.36
CA ASN A 230 -11.70 -11.57 25.67
C ASN A 230 -10.47 -12.50 25.54
N ARG A 231 -9.27 -11.94 25.71
CA ARG A 231 -7.98 -12.66 25.66
C ARG A 231 -7.87 -13.82 26.66
N TYR A 232 -8.81 -13.93 27.60
CA TYR A 232 -8.87 -14.98 28.62
C TYR A 232 -9.87 -16.10 28.29
N THR A 233 -10.42 -16.18 27.07
CA THR A 233 -11.27 -17.33 26.73
C THR A 233 -10.41 -18.58 26.53
N GLU A 234 -10.79 -19.69 27.17
CA GLU A 234 -10.17 -21.01 26.94
C GLU A 234 -10.67 -21.70 25.65
N TYR A 235 -11.47 -21.02 24.84
CA TYR A 235 -12.11 -21.57 23.64
C TYR A 235 -11.55 -20.94 22.38
N SER A 236 -11.61 -21.67 21.27
CA SER A 236 -11.19 -21.18 19.95
C SER A 236 -12.28 -20.41 19.21
N ALA A 237 -13.55 -20.68 19.50
CA ALA A 237 -14.70 -20.09 18.79
C ALA A 237 -14.69 -18.55 18.69
N PRO A 238 -14.28 -17.81 19.75
CA PRO A 238 -14.13 -16.35 19.68
C PRO A 238 -13.17 -15.86 18.59
N TYR A 239 -12.18 -16.68 18.21
CA TYR A 239 -11.18 -16.31 17.22
C TYR A 239 -11.58 -16.64 15.78
N PHE A 240 -12.62 -17.46 15.57
CA PHE A 240 -13.04 -17.87 14.22
C PHE A 240 -13.54 -16.68 13.39
N GLY A 241 -14.32 -15.79 14.00
CA GLY A 241 -14.83 -14.59 13.34
C GLY A 241 -13.71 -13.63 12.90
N PRO A 242 -12.81 -13.22 13.81
CA PRO A 242 -11.64 -12.39 13.49
C PRO A 242 -10.75 -12.99 12.39
N TYR A 243 -10.38 -14.28 12.49
CA TYR A 243 -9.56 -14.92 11.46
C TYR A 243 -10.29 -15.09 10.12
N ASN A 244 -11.60 -15.37 10.13
CA ASN A 244 -12.37 -15.39 8.89
C ASN A 244 -12.42 -14.01 8.24
N ARG A 245 -12.62 -12.94 9.03
CA ARG A 245 -12.58 -11.55 8.53
C ARG A 245 -11.22 -11.22 7.93
N LEU A 246 -10.14 -11.56 8.62
CA LEU A 246 -8.78 -11.39 8.16
C LEU A 246 -8.53 -12.07 6.80
N LEU A 247 -8.93 -13.33 6.66
CA LEU A 247 -8.75 -14.06 5.39
C LEU A 247 -9.60 -13.48 4.27
N ASN A 248 -10.83 -13.03 4.54
CA ASN A 248 -11.66 -12.40 3.51
C ASN A 248 -11.20 -10.99 3.12
N HIS A 249 -10.39 -10.33 3.96
CA HIS A 249 -9.70 -9.10 3.58
C HIS A 249 -8.58 -9.37 2.57
N TYR A 250 -7.74 -10.38 2.84
CA TYR A 250 -6.68 -10.76 1.89
C TYR A 250 -7.23 -11.47 0.65
N PHE A 251 -8.28 -12.27 0.79
CA PHE A 251 -8.86 -13.08 -0.28
C PHE A 251 -10.35 -12.76 -0.44
N PRO A 252 -10.68 -11.60 -1.03
CA PRO A 252 -12.07 -11.19 -1.18
C PRO A 252 -12.80 -12.09 -2.16
N SER A 253 -14.08 -12.36 -1.89
CA SER A 253 -14.95 -13.19 -2.76
C SER A 253 -15.18 -12.62 -4.17
N SER A 254 -14.80 -11.36 -4.42
CA SER A 254 -14.78 -10.76 -5.75
C SER A 254 -13.65 -11.29 -6.63
N GLU A 255 -12.63 -11.90 -6.03
CA GLU A 255 -11.52 -12.56 -6.72
C GLU A 255 -11.76 -14.08 -6.83
N LYS A 256 -10.80 -14.80 -7.41
CA LYS A 256 -10.90 -16.25 -7.68
C LYS A 256 -10.71 -17.16 -6.45
N PHE A 257 -10.69 -16.58 -5.25
CA PHE A 257 -10.38 -17.29 -4.01
C PHE A 257 -11.64 -17.71 -3.26
N GLU A 258 -11.61 -18.89 -2.66
CA GLU A 258 -12.63 -19.37 -1.73
C GLU A 258 -12.01 -19.66 -0.36
N VAL A 259 -12.52 -19.03 0.70
CA VAL A 259 -12.13 -19.30 2.10
C VAL A 259 -13.08 -20.34 2.67
N VAL A 260 -12.58 -21.58 2.85
CA VAL A 260 -13.40 -22.72 3.26
C VAL A 260 -13.10 -23.11 4.71
N PRO A 261 -14.00 -22.85 5.67
CA PRO A 261 -13.88 -23.37 7.03
C PRO A 261 -14.13 -24.88 7.06
N ARG A 262 -13.25 -25.63 7.74
CA ARG A 262 -13.35 -27.08 7.92
C ARG A 262 -13.12 -27.46 9.37
N PRO A 263 -13.85 -28.48 9.89
CA PRO A 263 -13.53 -29.03 11.19
C PRO A 263 -12.15 -29.69 11.17
N PRO A 264 -11.46 -29.75 12.33
CA PRO A 264 -10.21 -30.48 12.45
C PRO A 264 -10.40 -31.96 12.14
N MET A 265 -9.41 -32.59 11.52
CA MET A 265 -9.48 -34.01 11.14
C MET A 265 -9.48 -34.92 12.36
N ASN A 266 -8.79 -34.53 13.42
CA ASN A 266 -8.77 -35.29 14.65
C ASN A 266 -10.01 -34.98 15.49
N MET A 267 -11.06 -35.78 15.32
CA MET A 267 -12.31 -35.60 16.08
C MET A 267 -12.15 -35.73 17.60
N LYS A 268 -11.04 -36.31 18.11
CA LYS A 268 -10.74 -36.33 19.55
C LYS A 268 -10.36 -34.96 20.11
N TRP A 269 -9.90 -34.06 19.26
CA TRP A 269 -9.48 -32.70 19.61
C TRP A 269 -10.19 -31.75 18.65
N ASN A 270 -11.51 -31.62 18.82
CA ASN A 270 -12.39 -30.87 17.91
C ASN A 270 -12.56 -29.39 18.29
N ASP A 271 -11.78 -28.91 19.25
CA ASP A 271 -11.82 -27.54 19.79
C ASP A 271 -11.13 -26.51 18.87
N GLY A 272 -11.05 -26.75 17.57
CA GLY A 272 -10.41 -25.84 16.61
C GLY A 272 -11.15 -25.78 15.28
N ILE A 273 -10.64 -24.97 14.36
CA ILE A 273 -11.10 -24.91 12.97
C ILE A 273 -9.91 -24.75 12.03
N VAL A 274 -10.00 -25.27 10.82
CA VAL A 274 -9.04 -25.02 9.75
C VAL A 274 -9.73 -24.23 8.67
N PHE A 275 -9.19 -23.06 8.36
CA PHE A 275 -9.55 -22.33 7.15
C PHE A 275 -8.61 -22.79 6.03
N VAL A 276 -9.21 -23.16 4.90
CA VAL A 276 -8.47 -23.54 3.69
C VAL A 276 -8.82 -22.53 2.62
N VAL A 277 -7.83 -21.79 2.13
CA VAL A 277 -8.01 -20.91 0.97
C VAL A 277 -7.78 -21.75 -0.28
N THR A 278 -8.70 -21.70 -1.22
CA THR A 278 -8.62 -22.47 -2.47
C THR A 278 -8.84 -21.60 -3.70
N VAL A 279 -8.25 -22.00 -4.83
CA VAL A 279 -8.48 -21.45 -6.17
C VAL A 279 -8.82 -22.62 -7.09
N ASP A 280 -10.00 -22.59 -7.72
CA ASP A 280 -10.51 -23.72 -8.50
C ASP A 280 -10.33 -25.08 -7.78
N LYS A 281 -10.75 -25.14 -6.51
CA LYS A 281 -10.64 -26.33 -5.61
C LYS A 281 -9.19 -26.74 -5.26
N HIS A 282 -8.17 -26.04 -5.73
CA HIS A 282 -6.77 -26.25 -5.36
C HIS A 282 -6.44 -25.42 -4.11
N PRO A 283 -6.01 -26.04 -3.00
CA PRO A 283 -5.67 -25.29 -1.80
C PRO A 283 -4.34 -24.58 -1.95
N VAL A 284 -4.33 -23.31 -1.57
CA VAL A 284 -3.20 -22.38 -1.75
C VAL A 284 -2.65 -21.87 -0.41
N PHE A 285 -3.45 -21.94 0.66
CA PHE A 285 -3.07 -21.51 2.00
C PHE A 285 -3.90 -22.20 3.08
N TYR A 286 -3.28 -22.43 4.25
CA TYR A 286 -3.93 -23.03 5.43
C TYR A 286 -3.81 -22.17 6.68
N LEU A 287 -4.90 -22.04 7.43
CA LEU A 287 -4.88 -21.45 8.77
C LEU A 287 -5.59 -22.37 9.75
N LEU A 288 -4.83 -22.98 10.67
CA LEU A 288 -5.37 -23.75 11.79
C LEU A 288 -5.53 -22.83 12.99
N VAL A 289 -6.74 -22.69 13.52
CA VAL A 289 -7.02 -21.91 14.73
C VAL A 289 -7.35 -22.85 15.89
N ARG A 290 -6.60 -22.71 16.97
CA ARG A 290 -6.74 -23.45 18.22
C ARG A 290 -6.88 -22.51 19.42
N PRO A 291 -7.39 -23.00 20.56
CA PRO A 291 -7.50 -22.20 21.77
C PRO A 291 -6.13 -21.71 22.27
N PRO A 292 -6.06 -20.58 23.00
CA PRO A 292 -4.80 -20.02 23.48
C PRO A 292 -4.08 -20.91 24.51
N ASN A 293 -4.82 -21.62 25.38
CA ASN A 293 -4.26 -22.53 26.38
C ASN A 293 -3.55 -23.76 25.77
N HIS A 294 -3.79 -24.07 24.48
CA HIS A 294 -3.04 -25.11 23.77
C HIS A 294 -1.57 -24.76 23.59
N LEU A 295 -1.22 -23.48 23.71
CA LEU A 295 0.15 -23.03 23.63
C LEU A 295 1.00 -23.50 24.80
N ASP A 296 0.41 -23.72 25.98
CA ASP A 296 1.16 -24.12 27.18
C ASP A 296 1.46 -25.62 27.22
N SER A 297 0.65 -26.44 26.55
CA SER A 297 0.83 -27.89 26.51
C SER A 297 1.65 -28.35 25.29
N ARG A 298 2.79 -28.99 25.55
CA ARG A 298 3.63 -29.59 24.50
C ARG A 298 2.86 -30.55 23.60
N MET A 299 1.95 -31.33 24.19
CA MET A 299 1.17 -32.32 23.45
C MET A 299 0.22 -31.65 22.45
N THR A 300 -0.48 -30.60 22.85
CA THR A 300 -1.40 -29.88 21.97
C THR A 300 -0.66 -29.14 20.85
N ARG A 301 0.54 -28.60 21.12
CA ARG A 301 1.41 -28.04 20.07
C ARG A 301 1.82 -29.09 19.03
N ILE A 302 2.27 -30.27 19.48
CA ILE A 302 2.63 -31.39 18.59
C ILE A 302 1.41 -31.88 17.78
N ILE A 303 0.23 -31.93 18.39
CA ILE A 303 -1.01 -32.34 17.70
C ILE A 303 -1.35 -31.33 16.60
N ALA A 304 -1.33 -30.03 16.89
CA ALA A 304 -1.64 -28.99 15.92
C ALA A 304 -0.67 -29.02 14.72
N GLU A 305 0.62 -29.17 14.97
CA GLU A 305 1.63 -29.29 13.92
C GLU A 305 1.41 -30.54 13.06
N ASN A 306 1.24 -31.72 13.67
CA ASN A 306 0.99 -32.96 12.93
C ASN A 306 -0.28 -32.90 12.08
N GLU A 307 -1.31 -32.21 12.57
CA GLU A 307 -2.53 -32.01 11.81
C GLU A 307 -2.30 -31.13 10.58
N MET A 308 -1.61 -29.99 10.74
CA MET A 308 -1.22 -29.13 9.62
C MET A 308 -0.40 -29.92 8.59
N MET A 309 0.57 -30.73 9.03
CA MET A 309 1.36 -31.59 8.14
C MET A 309 0.50 -32.57 7.36
N HIS A 310 -0.52 -33.15 8.01
CA HIS A 310 -1.42 -34.08 7.35
C HIS A 310 -2.30 -33.41 6.27
N TYR A 311 -2.64 -32.12 6.44
CA TYR A 311 -3.30 -31.36 5.38
C TYR A 311 -2.42 -31.23 4.15
N TYR A 312 -1.13 -30.92 4.33
CA TYR A 312 -0.16 -30.86 3.22
C TYR A 312 0.03 -32.22 2.54
N GLU A 313 0.25 -33.30 3.30
CA GLU A 313 0.43 -34.66 2.77
C GLU A 313 -0.78 -35.22 2.00
N ARG A 314 -1.98 -34.68 2.24
CA ARG A 314 -3.17 -35.07 1.48
C ARG A 314 -3.21 -34.45 0.10
N LEU A 315 -2.51 -33.34 -0.14
CA LEU A 315 -2.47 -32.69 -1.45
C LEU A 315 -1.74 -33.54 -2.48
N ASP A 316 -0.59 -34.08 -2.08
CA ASP A 316 0.20 -35.02 -2.89
C ASP A 316 -0.57 -36.28 -3.29
N ARG A 317 -1.56 -36.70 -2.49
CA ARG A 317 -2.31 -37.95 -2.74
C ARG A 317 -3.52 -37.80 -3.66
N TYR A 318 -4.02 -36.58 -3.87
CA TYR A 318 -5.22 -36.33 -4.68
C TYR A 318 -4.96 -35.50 -5.95
N GLN A 319 -3.71 -35.08 -6.20
CA GLN A 319 -3.31 -34.44 -7.45
C GLN A 319 -2.47 -35.40 -8.32
N PRO A 320 -3.05 -36.02 -9.36
CA PRO A 320 -2.31 -36.87 -10.31
C PRO A 320 -1.47 -36.07 -11.32
N GLU A 321 -1.59 -34.74 -11.36
CA GLU A 321 -0.83 -33.82 -12.21
C GLU A 321 0.23 -33.05 -11.40
N PRO A 322 1.34 -32.60 -12.02
CA PRO A 322 2.41 -31.89 -11.30
C PRO A 322 1.85 -30.70 -10.51
N ALA A 323 2.31 -30.57 -9.26
CA ALA A 323 1.83 -29.55 -8.33
C ALA A 323 1.83 -28.17 -8.98
N VAL A 324 0.63 -27.62 -9.19
CA VAL A 324 0.44 -26.28 -9.80
C VAL A 324 1.02 -25.17 -8.91
N ILE A 325 1.25 -25.47 -7.63
CA ILE A 325 1.78 -24.53 -6.64
C ILE A 325 3.04 -25.14 -6.01
N PRO A 326 4.23 -24.54 -6.21
CA PRO A 326 5.50 -25.11 -5.75
C PRO A 326 5.69 -25.01 -4.23
N THR A 327 4.99 -24.08 -3.58
CA THR A 327 5.10 -23.83 -2.14
C THR A 327 3.73 -23.56 -1.56
N ILE A 328 3.41 -24.19 -0.43
CA ILE A 328 2.18 -23.96 0.30
C ILE A 328 2.51 -23.37 1.67
N HIS A 329 1.95 -22.20 1.93
CA HIS A 329 2.07 -21.53 3.22
C HIS A 329 0.95 -21.96 4.15
N GLY A 330 1.24 -21.96 5.45
CA GLY A 330 0.20 -22.10 6.43
C GLY A 330 0.60 -21.57 7.79
N VAL A 331 -0.42 -21.25 8.57
CA VAL A 331 -0.29 -20.61 9.87
C VAL A 331 -1.04 -21.45 10.90
N ILE A 332 -0.41 -21.66 12.05
CA ILE A 332 -1.09 -22.22 13.22
C ILE A 332 -1.26 -21.10 14.23
N ALA A 333 -2.51 -20.71 14.46
CA ALA A 333 -2.91 -19.75 15.48
C ALA A 333 -3.30 -20.47 16.78
N MET A 334 -2.74 -20.02 17.89
CA MET A 334 -3.18 -20.37 19.25
C MET A 334 -3.70 -19.10 19.92
N GLY A 335 -5.01 -18.89 19.84
CA GLY A 335 -5.60 -17.58 20.10
C GLY A 335 -5.05 -16.54 19.10
N THR A 336 -4.36 -15.53 19.61
CA THR A 336 -3.74 -14.45 18.82
C THR A 336 -2.26 -14.68 18.49
N ARG A 337 -1.65 -15.75 19.03
CA ARG A 337 -0.25 -16.08 18.78
C ARG A 337 -0.13 -16.96 17.54
N LEU A 338 0.83 -16.67 16.66
CA LEU A 338 0.98 -17.31 15.36
C LEU A 338 2.31 -18.03 15.23
N ALA A 339 2.27 -19.23 14.64
CA ALA A 339 3.43 -19.93 14.12
C ALA A 339 3.27 -20.12 12.61
N PHE A 340 4.34 -19.85 11.87
CA PHE A 340 4.35 -19.85 10.41
C PHE A 340 5.05 -21.08 9.87
N TYR A 341 4.44 -21.70 8.87
CA TYR A 341 4.89 -22.92 8.23
C TYR A 341 4.89 -22.78 6.72
N LYS A 342 5.84 -23.45 6.09
CA LYS A 342 5.99 -23.53 4.64
C LYS A 342 6.26 -24.98 4.25
N TYR A 343 5.58 -25.46 3.24
CA TYR A 343 5.79 -26.77 2.63
C TYR A 343 6.26 -26.60 1.18
N SER A 344 7.35 -27.27 0.83
CA SER A 344 7.87 -27.31 -0.54
C SER A 344 7.37 -28.58 -1.22
N ALA A 345 6.54 -28.43 -2.25
CA ALA A 345 6.06 -29.57 -3.04
C ALA A 345 7.21 -30.26 -3.81
N PHE A 346 8.27 -29.50 -4.13
CA PHE A 346 9.42 -30.04 -4.86
C PHE A 346 10.30 -30.95 -3.99
N SER A 347 10.64 -30.50 -2.77
CA SER A 347 11.51 -31.26 -1.86
C SER A 347 10.76 -32.13 -0.86
N SER A 348 9.43 -31.99 -0.76
CA SER A 348 8.62 -32.61 0.30
C SER A 348 9.08 -32.23 1.71
N GLU A 349 9.67 -31.04 1.86
CA GLU A 349 10.22 -30.56 3.13
C GLU A 349 9.33 -29.50 3.77
N PHE A 350 9.33 -29.50 5.11
CA PHE A 350 8.64 -28.52 5.93
C PHE A 350 9.63 -27.55 6.56
N THR A 351 9.27 -26.28 6.58
CA THR A 351 9.94 -25.23 7.33
C THR A 351 8.95 -24.61 8.31
N PRO A 352 9.17 -24.69 9.64
CA PRO A 352 10.24 -25.45 10.30
C PRO A 352 10.10 -26.99 10.12
N PRO A 353 11.18 -27.76 10.30
CA PRO A 353 11.16 -29.21 10.17
C PRO A 353 10.20 -29.89 11.17
N ARG A 354 9.60 -31.00 10.73
CA ARG A 354 8.67 -31.82 11.51
C ARG A 354 9.28 -32.25 12.84
N ALA A 355 8.51 -32.14 13.91
CA ALA A 355 8.88 -32.73 15.20
C ALA A 355 8.99 -34.27 15.10
N SER A 356 10.17 -34.82 15.41
CA SER A 356 10.35 -36.27 15.61
C SER A 356 10.05 -36.65 17.06
N ILE A 357 9.47 -37.82 17.30
CA ILE A 357 9.23 -38.35 18.65
C ILE A 357 10.59 -38.61 19.32
N GLY A 358 10.98 -37.73 20.24
CA GLY A 358 12.24 -37.78 20.99
C GLY A 358 12.14 -36.99 22.30
N THR A 359 13.20 -37.04 23.11
CA THR A 359 13.27 -36.42 24.45
C THR A 359 13.34 -34.89 24.42
N MET A 360 13.79 -34.28 23.32
CA MET A 360 13.89 -32.83 23.16
C MET A 360 12.56 -32.24 22.63
N ASP A 361 12.10 -31.11 23.19
CA ASP A 361 10.91 -30.42 22.66
C ASP A 361 11.24 -29.76 21.31
N ARG A 362 10.89 -30.46 20.23
CA ARG A 362 11.05 -29.96 18.85
C ARG A 362 9.89 -29.09 18.39
N THR A 363 8.85 -28.89 19.20
CA THR A 363 7.79 -27.89 18.95
C THR A 363 7.78 -26.89 20.11
N PRO A 364 8.86 -26.09 20.27
CA PRO A 364 9.00 -25.13 21.35
C PRO A 364 7.85 -24.11 21.34
N LYS A 365 7.50 -23.60 22.53
CA LYS A 365 6.48 -22.55 22.68
C LYS A 365 6.87 -21.30 21.91
N GLU A 366 8.17 -21.07 21.82
CA GLU A 366 8.85 -19.99 21.11
C GLU A 366 8.56 -19.97 19.59
N ARG A 367 7.98 -21.04 19.01
CA ARG A 367 7.49 -21.02 17.62
C ARG A 367 6.29 -20.09 17.42
N TRP A 368 5.55 -19.81 18.49
CA TRP A 368 4.40 -18.90 18.51
C TRP A 368 4.81 -17.56 19.16
N ASP A 369 5.94 -17.01 18.74
CA ASP A 369 6.50 -15.77 19.25
C ASP A 369 5.74 -14.53 18.74
N MET A 370 5.11 -14.63 17.57
CA MET A 370 4.43 -13.52 16.89
C MET A 370 2.98 -13.35 17.39
N GLU A 371 2.61 -12.14 17.80
CA GLU A 371 1.23 -11.76 18.14
C GLU A 371 0.55 -11.10 16.94
N ILE A 372 -0.70 -11.47 16.62
CA ILE A 372 -1.41 -11.05 15.40
C ILE A 372 -1.44 -9.53 15.16
N LEU A 373 -1.50 -8.72 16.23
CA LEU A 373 -1.56 -7.26 16.12
C LEU A 373 -0.21 -6.57 16.20
N ASP A 374 0.88 -7.32 16.31
CA ASP A 374 2.22 -6.76 16.24
C ASP A 374 2.58 -6.42 14.79
N GLU A 375 3.38 -5.38 14.62
CA GLU A 375 3.81 -4.84 13.32
C GLU A 375 4.59 -5.88 12.50
N ASP A 376 5.58 -6.55 13.10
CA ASP A 376 6.36 -7.61 12.45
C ASP A 376 5.45 -8.74 11.92
N THR A 377 4.36 -9.02 12.65
CA THR A 377 3.37 -10.05 12.27
C THR A 377 2.54 -9.60 11.09
N GLU A 378 2.15 -8.33 11.04
CA GLU A 378 1.45 -7.74 9.91
C GLU A 378 2.29 -7.81 8.64
N ILE A 379 3.55 -7.38 8.72
CA ILE A 379 4.52 -7.43 7.61
C ILE A 379 4.61 -8.87 7.08
N LYS A 380 4.89 -9.82 7.97
CA LYS A 380 5.06 -11.22 7.59
C LYS A 380 3.79 -11.85 7.01
N MET A 381 2.63 -11.53 7.56
CA MET A 381 1.35 -11.98 7.02
C MET A 381 1.14 -11.42 5.61
N CYS A 382 1.31 -10.12 5.40
CA CYS A 382 1.21 -9.49 4.08
C CYS A 382 2.13 -10.15 3.05
N THR A 383 3.43 -10.30 3.37
CA THR A 383 4.40 -10.96 2.48
C THR A 383 3.94 -12.36 2.08
N ILE A 384 3.45 -13.16 3.03
CA ILE A 384 2.97 -14.52 2.76
C ILE A 384 1.72 -14.49 1.88
N MET A 385 0.78 -13.58 2.12
CA MET A 385 -0.45 -13.50 1.32
C MET A 385 -0.16 -13.07 -0.11
N ASP A 386 0.80 -12.16 -0.31
CA ASP A 386 1.25 -11.74 -1.64
C ASP A 386 1.96 -12.88 -2.39
N GLU A 387 2.83 -13.63 -1.71
CA GLU A 387 3.45 -14.86 -2.28
C GLU A 387 2.37 -15.87 -2.71
N VAL A 388 1.35 -16.10 -1.87
CA VAL A 388 0.22 -16.99 -2.17
C VAL A 388 -0.55 -16.50 -3.40
N LYS A 389 -0.87 -15.20 -3.48
CA LYS A 389 -1.58 -14.62 -4.63
C LYS A 389 -0.76 -14.72 -5.93
N ALA A 390 0.54 -14.43 -5.85
CA ALA A 390 1.45 -14.53 -6.99
C ALA A 390 1.52 -15.95 -7.55
N MET A 391 1.72 -16.96 -6.67
CA MET A 391 1.73 -18.37 -7.10
C MET A 391 0.38 -18.82 -7.64
N SER A 392 -0.72 -18.37 -7.02
CA SER A 392 -2.07 -18.71 -7.45
C SER A 392 -2.41 -18.20 -8.84
N SER A 393 -1.72 -17.17 -9.36
CA SER A 393 -1.94 -16.62 -10.71
C SER A 393 -1.68 -17.63 -11.83
N GLN A 394 -0.89 -18.67 -11.56
CA GLN A 394 -0.55 -19.74 -12.51
C GLN A 394 -1.65 -20.80 -12.63
N ILE A 395 -2.60 -20.84 -11.70
CA ILE A 395 -3.73 -21.78 -11.69
C ILE A 395 -4.77 -21.28 -12.69
N GLN A 396 -4.94 -22.04 -13.78
CA GLN A 396 -6.02 -21.82 -14.74
C GLN A 396 -7.33 -22.45 -14.24
N PRO A 397 -8.48 -21.81 -14.45
CA PRO A 397 -9.77 -22.42 -14.14
C PRO A 397 -10.03 -23.61 -15.07
N ASN A 398 -10.40 -24.76 -14.49
CA ASN A 398 -10.86 -25.94 -15.24
C ASN A 398 -12.23 -25.75 -15.88
#